data_AF-A0A1G8SZE4-F1
#
_entry.id   AF-A0A1G8SZE4-F1
#
_cell.length_a   1.000
_cell.length_b   1.000
_cell.length_c   1.000
_cell.angle_alpha   90.00
_cell.angle_beta   90.00
_cell.angle_gamma   90.00
#
_symmetry.space_group_name_H-M   'P 1'
#
loop_
_entity.id
_entity.type
_entity.pdbx_description
1 polymer ?
#
loop_
_entity_poly.entity_id
_entity_poly.type
_entity_poly.pdbx_seq_one_letter_code
_entity_poly.pdbx_strand_id
1 'polypeptide(L)'
;MKQEIKEDGNSLFVYILSLLAILILVVTNKLCEMFLPGYSVPENANLLIKIFMVIVSVIALILVLCGKLSFSFSFLKISKECNLKREIIEVAVVIILFTLVMLGYRFYLNTKDATVAAHPLFALYLGKNMRWSYPLISFWQEILIKPLWQDNVKKAMGGRKWITLIFIGLLFSVLHMHYRIYTVIGAGIMCFVTGILYERDKNIWGVWLLHFYLGFVPTCFGL
;
A
#
# COMPACT_ATOMS: atom_id res chain seq x y z
N MET A 1 -15.80 -36.05 15.26
CA MET A 1 -16.70 -35.24 14.43
C MET A 1 -15.85 -34.30 13.59
N LYS A 2 -15.55 -34.65 12.32
CA LYS A 2 -14.83 -33.76 11.41
C LYS A 2 -15.81 -32.66 10.99
N GLN A 3 -15.54 -31.42 11.39
CA GLN A 3 -16.28 -30.27 10.90
C GLN A 3 -15.93 -30.12 9.42
N GLU A 4 -16.88 -30.43 8.53
CA GLU A 4 -16.76 -30.07 7.11
C GLU A 4 -16.66 -28.55 7.02
N ILE A 5 -15.47 -28.07 6.64
CA ILE A 5 -15.29 -26.68 6.23
C ILE A 5 -16.03 -26.56 4.91
N LYS A 6 -17.26 -26.04 4.98
CA LYS A 6 -17.99 -25.60 3.80
C LYS A 6 -17.15 -24.50 3.15
N GLU A 7 -16.49 -24.81 2.03
CA GLU A 7 -15.76 -23.80 1.25
C GLU A 7 -16.75 -22.71 0.83
N ASP A 8 -16.69 -21.58 1.51
CA ASP A 8 -17.48 -20.41 1.15
C ASP A 8 -16.94 -19.92 -0.21
N GLY A 9 -17.78 -19.90 -1.23
CA GLY A 9 -17.39 -19.54 -2.61
C GLY A 9 -16.73 -18.16 -2.70
N ASN A 10 -16.93 -17.30 -1.70
CA ASN A 10 -16.27 -16.00 -1.54
C ASN A 10 -14.73 -16.11 -1.41
N SER A 11 -14.22 -17.24 -0.89
CA SER A 11 -12.78 -17.48 -0.73
C SER A 11 -12.03 -17.58 -2.05
N LEU A 12 -12.65 -18.15 -3.09
CA LEU A 12 -12.04 -18.27 -4.42
C LEU A 12 -11.90 -16.91 -5.10
N PHE A 13 -12.89 -16.02 -4.96
CA PHE A 13 -12.92 -14.74 -5.66
C PHE A 13 -11.82 -13.78 -5.20
N VAL A 14 -11.40 -13.81 -3.92
CA VAL A 14 -10.31 -12.94 -3.46
C VAL A 14 -8.94 -13.37 -4.01
N TYR A 15 -8.72 -14.67 -4.18
CA TYR A 15 -7.50 -15.17 -4.83
C TYR A 15 -7.50 -14.90 -6.33
N ILE A 16 -8.65 -15.09 -7.01
CA ILE A 16 -8.81 -14.71 -8.42
C ILE A 16 -8.55 -13.20 -8.59
N LEU A 17 -9.14 -12.35 -7.74
CA LEU A 17 -8.92 -10.91 -7.80
C LEU A 17 -7.44 -10.55 -7.60
N SER A 18 -6.74 -11.26 -6.71
CA SER A 18 -5.31 -11.04 -6.47
C SER A 18 -4.47 -11.39 -7.70
N LEU A 19 -4.72 -12.54 -8.34
CA LEU A 19 -4.05 -12.94 -9.58
C LEU A 19 -4.38 -12.01 -10.73
N LEU A 20 -5.65 -11.61 -10.85
CA LEU A 20 -6.12 -10.68 -11.86
C LEU A 20 -5.49 -9.30 -11.69
N ALA A 21 -5.33 -8.81 -10.46
CA ALA A 21 -4.63 -7.56 -10.18
C ALA A 21 -3.17 -7.61 -10.67
N ILE A 22 -2.46 -8.70 -10.40
CA ILE A 22 -1.08 -8.91 -10.90
C ILE A 22 -1.06 -8.92 -12.43
N LEU A 23 -1.98 -9.66 -13.06
CA LEU A 23 -2.10 -9.72 -14.52
C LEU A 23 -2.38 -8.35 -15.12
N ILE A 24 -3.32 -7.59 -14.56
CA ILE A 24 -3.65 -6.23 -14.99
C ILE A 24 -2.42 -5.34 -14.91
N LEU A 25 -1.67 -5.37 -13.80
CA LEU A 25 -0.46 -4.58 -13.67
C LEU A 25 0.55 -4.88 -14.79
N VAL A 26 0.81 -6.16 -15.07
CA VAL A 26 1.75 -6.59 -16.12
C VAL A 26 1.26 -6.19 -17.51
N VAL A 27 -0.02 -6.44 -17.82
CA VAL A 27 -0.62 -6.12 -19.11
C VAL A 27 -0.69 -4.61 -19.33
N THR A 28 -1.13 -3.83 -18.34
CA THR A 28 -1.14 -2.36 -18.42
C THR A 28 0.25 -1.83 -18.67
N ASN A 29 1.28 -2.34 -17.98
CA ASN A 29 2.66 -1.93 -18.24
C ASN A 29 3.08 -2.20 -19.70
N LYS A 30 2.78 -3.39 -20.24
CA LYS A 30 3.10 -3.72 -21.65
C LYS A 30 2.32 -2.91 -22.67
N LEU A 31 1.06 -2.60 -22.40
CA LEU A 31 0.27 -1.71 -23.25
C LEU A 31 0.82 -0.28 -23.23
N CYS A 32 1.24 0.23 -22.06
CA CYS A 32 1.89 1.53 -21.96
C CYS A 32 3.20 1.58 -22.74
N GLU A 33 4.08 0.56 -22.62
CA GLU A 33 5.32 0.45 -23.41
C GLU A 33 5.05 0.47 -24.93
N MET A 34 3.96 -0.14 -25.38
CA MET A 34 3.65 -0.27 -26.80
C MET A 34 2.99 0.98 -27.41
N PHE A 35 2.15 1.69 -26.64
CA PHE A 35 1.30 2.76 -27.18
C PHE A 35 1.66 4.17 -26.72
N LEU A 36 2.49 4.34 -25.67
CA LEU A 36 2.87 5.66 -25.16
C LEU A 36 4.32 5.98 -25.56
N PRO A 37 4.55 6.89 -26.51
CA PRO A 37 5.90 7.28 -26.92
C PRO A 37 6.71 7.80 -25.74
N GLY A 38 7.92 7.25 -25.53
CA GLY A 38 8.80 7.64 -24.42
C GLY A 38 8.39 7.06 -23.06
N TYR A 39 7.42 6.15 -23.00
CA TYR A 39 7.09 5.47 -21.75
C TYR A 39 8.21 4.51 -21.33
N SER A 40 8.78 4.78 -20.17
CA SER A 40 9.67 3.85 -19.47
C SER A 40 9.34 3.81 -17.97
N VAL A 41 9.56 2.64 -17.37
CA VAL A 41 9.63 2.46 -15.92
C VAL A 41 11.10 2.63 -15.54
N PRO A 42 11.45 3.48 -14.54
CA PRO A 42 10.61 3.96 -13.45
C PRO A 42 9.97 5.35 -13.62
N GLU A 43 10.31 6.12 -14.66
CA GLU A 43 9.87 7.52 -14.79
C GLU A 43 8.34 7.67 -14.77
N ASN A 44 7.62 6.69 -15.32
CA ASN A 44 6.16 6.69 -15.43
C ASN A 44 5.47 5.74 -14.44
N ALA A 45 6.18 5.22 -13.43
CA ALA A 45 5.65 4.32 -12.40
C ALA A 45 4.36 4.84 -11.75
N ASN A 46 4.31 6.14 -11.47
CA ASN A 46 3.15 6.78 -10.85
C ASN A 46 1.92 6.84 -11.76
N LEU A 47 2.10 6.95 -13.07
CA LEU A 47 0.99 6.88 -14.03
C LEU A 47 0.46 5.45 -14.09
N LEU A 48 1.36 4.46 -14.14
CA LEU A 48 1.00 3.04 -14.13
C LEU A 48 0.16 2.68 -12.91
N ILE A 49 0.59 3.07 -11.70
CA ILE A 49 -0.16 2.83 -10.46
C ILE A 49 -1.55 3.43 -10.52
N LYS A 50 -1.70 4.67 -11.01
CA LYS A 50 -3.01 5.33 -11.09
C LYS A 50 -3.96 4.58 -12.01
N ILE A 51 -3.49 4.18 -13.20
CA ILE A 51 -4.30 3.41 -14.15
C ILE A 51 -4.69 2.06 -13.54
N PHE A 52 -3.70 1.34 -13.00
CA PHE A 52 -3.90 0.06 -12.33
C PHE A 52 -4.93 0.15 -11.19
N MET A 53 -4.81 1.14 -10.31
CA MET A 53 -5.71 1.34 -9.19
C MET A 53 -7.15 1.59 -9.65
N VAL A 54 -7.35 2.40 -10.70
CA VAL A 54 -8.70 2.65 -11.24
C VAL A 54 -9.32 1.34 -11.75
N ILE A 55 -8.59 0.58 -12.56
CA ILE A 55 -9.09 -0.69 -13.12
C ILE A 55 -9.45 -1.68 -12.00
N VAL A 56 -8.55 -1.85 -11.04
CA VAL A 56 -8.77 -2.72 -9.89
C VAL A 56 -9.98 -2.29 -9.06
N SER A 57 -10.16 -0.98 -8.86
CA SER A 57 -11.28 -0.46 -8.08
C SER A 57 -12.63 -0.72 -8.75
N VAL A 58 -12.69 -0.61 -10.08
CA VAL A 58 -13.90 -0.94 -10.86
C VAL A 58 -14.24 -2.41 -10.70
N ILE A 59 -13.26 -3.31 -10.84
CA ILE A 59 -13.47 -4.75 -10.69
C ILE A 59 -13.90 -5.10 -9.26
N ALA A 60 -13.22 -4.54 -8.26
CA ALA A 60 -13.56 -4.74 -6.86
C ALA A 60 -15.00 -4.28 -6.56
N LEU A 61 -15.41 -3.12 -7.08
CA LEU A 61 -16.77 -2.62 -6.94
C LEU A 61 -17.79 -3.60 -7.54
N ILE A 62 -17.54 -4.11 -8.76
CA ILE A 62 -18.42 -5.11 -9.39
C ILE A 62 -18.52 -6.36 -8.52
N LEU A 63 -17.40 -6.89 -8.01
CA LEU A 63 -17.40 -8.08 -7.16
C LEU A 63 -18.12 -7.86 -5.83
N VAL A 64 -18.02 -6.66 -5.25
CA VAL A 64 -18.79 -6.28 -4.06
C VAL A 64 -20.29 -6.21 -4.37
N LEU A 65 -20.68 -5.57 -5.48
CA LEU A 65 -22.08 -5.46 -5.91
C LEU A 65 -22.70 -6.83 -6.24
N CYS A 66 -21.91 -7.77 -6.77
CA CYS A 66 -22.32 -9.15 -7.01
C CYS A 66 -22.31 -10.02 -5.74
N GLY A 67 -22.01 -9.46 -4.56
CA GLY A 67 -21.94 -10.19 -3.29
C GLY A 67 -20.80 -11.21 -3.18
N LYS A 68 -19.78 -11.12 -4.05
CA LYS A 68 -18.61 -12.02 -4.06
C LYS A 68 -17.50 -11.56 -3.12
N LEU A 69 -17.49 -10.27 -2.79
CA LEU A 69 -16.60 -9.68 -1.80
C LEU A 69 -17.42 -8.92 -0.76
N SER A 70 -16.94 -8.93 0.47
CA SER A 70 -17.51 -8.13 1.55
C SER A 70 -16.77 -6.81 1.69
N PHE A 71 -17.49 -5.70 1.80
CA PHE A 71 -16.91 -4.39 2.05
C PHE A 71 -17.82 -3.58 2.97
N SER A 72 -17.23 -2.87 3.93
CA SER A 72 -17.98 -2.08 4.90
C SER A 72 -17.23 -0.79 5.16
N PHE A 73 -17.94 0.34 5.23
CA PHE A 73 -17.37 1.65 5.56
C PHE A 73 -17.05 1.83 7.06
N SER A 74 -17.17 0.77 7.87
CA SER A 74 -16.85 0.82 9.30
C SER A 74 -15.41 1.26 9.59
N PHE A 75 -14.45 0.99 8.68
CA PHE A 75 -13.05 1.41 8.81
C PHE A 75 -12.84 2.93 8.87
N LEU A 76 -13.81 3.73 8.41
CA LEU A 76 -13.76 5.20 8.50
C LEU A 76 -14.09 5.69 9.91
N LYS A 77 -14.76 4.87 10.72
CA LYS A 77 -15.15 5.22 12.08
C LYS A 77 -14.06 4.79 13.05
N ILE A 78 -13.77 5.65 14.02
CA ILE A 78 -12.96 5.26 15.17
C ILE A 78 -13.88 4.46 16.09
N SER A 79 -13.61 3.15 16.20
CA SER A 79 -14.42 2.26 17.04
C SER A 79 -14.24 2.63 18.52
N LYS A 80 -15.23 2.30 19.36
CA LYS A 80 -15.10 2.49 20.82
C LYS A 80 -13.98 1.66 21.44
N GLU A 81 -13.58 0.58 20.75
CA GLU A 81 -12.51 -0.33 21.16
C GLU A 81 -11.12 0.20 20.74
N CYS A 82 -11.07 1.16 19.81
CA CYS A 82 -9.84 1.79 19.39
C CYS A 82 -9.32 2.73 20.48
N ASN A 83 -8.10 2.46 20.94
CA ASN A 83 -7.35 3.41 21.76
C ASN A 83 -6.61 4.38 20.83
N LEU A 84 -7.32 5.44 20.41
CA LEU A 84 -6.80 6.43 19.47
C LEU A 84 -5.49 7.08 19.97
N LYS A 85 -5.38 7.34 21.28
CA LYS A 85 -4.15 7.94 21.85
C LYS A 85 -2.95 7.02 21.63
N ARG A 86 -3.10 5.72 21.90
CA ARG A 86 -2.05 4.72 21.62
C ARG A 86 -1.73 4.68 20.13
N GLU A 87 -2.73 4.59 19.28
CA GLU A 87 -2.53 4.51 17.83
C GLU A 87 -1.73 5.71 17.31
N ILE A 88 -2.10 6.93 17.69
CA ILE A 88 -1.37 8.15 17.32
C ILE A 88 0.07 8.12 17.83
N ILE A 89 0.29 7.70 19.08
CA ILE A 89 1.65 7.61 19.65
C ILE A 89 2.50 6.60 18.88
N GLU A 90 1.96 5.41 18.60
CA GLU A 90 2.70 4.38 17.86
C GLU A 90 3.04 4.85 16.44
N VAL A 91 2.08 5.44 15.73
CA VAL A 91 2.31 6.00 14.38
C VAL A 91 3.35 7.11 14.43
N ALA A 92 3.25 8.03 15.40
CA ALA A 92 4.22 9.12 15.57
C ALA A 92 5.62 8.60 15.87
N VAL A 93 5.77 7.60 16.74
CA VAL A 93 7.05 6.97 17.05
C VAL A 93 7.66 6.33 15.81
N VAL A 94 6.88 5.57 15.03
CA VAL A 94 7.39 4.96 13.79
C VAL A 94 7.81 6.02 12.78
N ILE A 95 7.02 7.09 12.60
CA ILE A 95 7.36 8.20 11.72
C ILE A 95 8.67 8.85 12.16
N ILE A 96 8.82 9.20 13.45
CA ILE A 96 10.03 9.85 13.98
C ILE A 96 11.26 8.95 13.76
N LEU A 97 11.18 7.67 14.14
CA LEU A 97 12.28 6.74 13.96
C LEU A 97 12.65 6.59 12.49
N PHE A 98 11.67 6.45 11.60
CA PHE A 98 11.90 6.36 10.16
C PHE A 98 12.55 7.63 9.61
N THR A 99 12.05 8.81 9.99
CA THR A 99 12.63 10.11 9.61
C THR A 99 14.07 10.23 10.06
N LEU A 100 14.41 9.82 11.30
CA LEU A 100 15.79 9.83 11.80
C LEU A 100 16.70 8.89 11.01
N VAL A 101 16.23 7.69 10.66
CA VAL A 101 16.98 6.75 9.81
C VAL A 101 17.20 7.33 8.41
N MET A 102 16.18 7.94 7.80
CA MET A 102 16.30 8.59 6.49
C MET A 102 17.26 9.77 6.52
N LEU A 103 17.22 10.60 7.56
CA LEU A 103 18.18 11.70 7.74
C LEU A 103 19.60 11.19 7.91
N GLY A 104 19.82 10.16 8.72
CA GLY A 104 21.12 9.52 8.88
C GLY A 104 21.66 8.97 7.55
N TYR A 105 20.81 8.28 6.79
CA TYR A 105 21.16 7.78 5.46
C TYR A 105 21.45 8.92 4.48
N ARG A 106 20.68 10.02 4.52
CA ARG A 106 20.93 11.22 3.72
C ARG A 106 22.27 11.86 4.03
N PHE A 107 22.63 12.01 5.31
CA PHE A 107 23.95 12.53 5.69
C PHE A 107 25.08 11.62 5.25
N TYR A 108 24.91 10.30 5.35
CA TYR A 108 25.87 9.35 4.80
C TYR A 108 26.05 9.56 3.29
N LEU A 109 24.97 9.65 2.51
CA LEU A 109 25.04 9.87 1.06
C LEU A 109 25.63 11.23 0.68
N ASN A 110 25.40 12.30 1.46
CA ASN A 110 26.05 13.59 1.22
C ASN A 110 27.59 13.49 1.23
N THR A 111 28.17 12.49 1.93
CA THR A 111 29.63 12.25 1.92
C THR A 111 30.12 11.44 0.71
N LYS A 112 29.21 10.83 -0.05
CA LYS A 112 29.52 9.88 -1.14
C LYS A 112 29.07 10.35 -2.52
N ASP A 113 28.03 11.19 -2.59
CA ASP A 113 27.43 11.65 -3.83
C ASP A 113 27.24 13.17 -3.80
N ALA A 114 28.01 13.87 -4.64
CA ALA A 114 27.96 15.33 -4.77
C ALA A 114 26.60 15.83 -5.28
N THR A 115 25.87 15.00 -6.04
CA THR A 115 24.52 15.32 -6.53
C THR A 115 23.53 15.39 -5.37
N VAL A 116 23.59 14.39 -4.48
CA VAL A 116 22.78 14.36 -3.26
C VAL A 116 23.21 15.48 -2.30
N ALA A 117 24.50 15.79 -2.20
CA ALA A 117 24.96 16.92 -1.38
C ALA A 117 24.46 18.30 -1.88
N ALA A 118 24.29 18.47 -3.20
CA ALA A 118 23.81 19.72 -3.80
C ALA A 118 22.31 19.96 -3.60
N HIS A 119 21.53 18.91 -3.36
CA HIS A 119 20.11 19.00 -3.03
C HIS A 119 19.92 19.69 -1.66
N PRO A 120 19.06 20.72 -1.48
CA PRO A 120 18.68 21.21 -0.14
C PRO A 120 18.26 20.08 0.82
N LEU A 121 18.59 20.21 2.11
CA LEU A 121 18.33 19.16 3.09
C LEU A 121 16.85 18.76 3.15
N PHE A 122 15.94 19.74 3.11
CA PHE A 122 14.52 19.52 3.00
C PHE A 122 13.97 20.34 1.84
N ALA A 123 13.38 19.66 0.86
CA ALA A 123 12.56 20.31 -0.14
C ALA A 123 11.48 19.35 -0.61
N LEU A 124 10.40 19.89 -1.16
CA LEU A 124 9.40 19.06 -1.80
C LEU A 124 9.91 18.64 -3.18
N TYR A 125 10.85 17.69 -3.28
CA TYR A 125 11.36 17.11 -4.54
C TYR A 125 10.31 16.30 -5.33
N LEU A 126 9.04 16.56 -5.05
CA LEU A 126 7.89 16.04 -5.75
C LEU A 126 7.53 17.01 -6.85
N GLY A 127 7.37 16.51 -8.08
CA GLY A 127 6.70 17.26 -9.14
C GLY A 127 5.33 17.77 -8.65
N LYS A 128 4.91 18.96 -9.10
CA LYS A 128 3.73 19.70 -8.61
C LYS A 128 2.47 18.83 -8.43
N ASN A 129 2.28 17.83 -9.28
CA ASN A 129 1.12 16.93 -9.28
C ASN A 129 1.19 15.81 -8.21
N MET A 130 2.38 15.38 -7.80
CA MET A 130 2.53 14.34 -6.76
C MET A 130 2.20 14.88 -5.37
N ARG A 131 2.53 16.16 -5.11
CA ARG A 131 2.37 16.82 -3.80
C ARG A 131 0.95 16.74 -3.26
N TRP A 132 -0.04 16.93 -4.13
CA TRP A 132 -1.45 16.99 -3.75
C TRP A 132 -2.18 15.67 -3.95
N SER A 133 -1.73 14.83 -4.90
CA SER A 133 -2.39 13.57 -5.20
C SER A 133 -1.91 12.41 -4.32
N TYR A 134 -0.67 12.44 -3.81
CA TYR A 134 -0.13 11.31 -3.05
C TYR A 134 -0.87 10.98 -1.74
N PRO A 135 -1.32 11.96 -0.92
CA PRO A 135 -2.16 11.66 0.24
C PRO A 135 -3.44 10.90 -0.15
N LEU A 136 -4.08 11.29 -1.26
CA LEU A 136 -5.29 10.63 -1.75
C LEU A 136 -5.01 9.24 -2.31
N ILE A 137 -3.90 9.08 -3.04
CA ILE A 137 -3.48 7.80 -3.60
C ILE A 137 -3.15 6.80 -2.50
N SER A 138 -2.34 7.19 -1.52
CA SER A 138 -2.00 6.34 -0.37
C SER A 138 -3.23 5.98 0.45
N PHE A 139 -4.18 6.91 0.64
CA PHE A 139 -5.46 6.63 1.29
C PHE A 139 -6.25 5.56 0.53
N TRP A 140 -6.37 5.72 -0.80
CA TRP A 140 -7.06 4.78 -1.65
C TRP A 140 -6.38 3.40 -1.67
N GLN A 141 -5.05 3.36 -1.70
CA GLN A 141 -4.28 2.12 -1.60
C GLN A 141 -4.54 1.40 -0.27
N GLU A 142 -4.61 2.14 0.85
CA GLU A 142 -4.96 1.55 2.15
C GLU A 142 -6.40 1.02 2.17
N ILE A 143 -7.38 1.72 1.58
CA ILE A 143 -8.75 1.21 1.45
C ILE A 143 -8.81 -0.08 0.64
N LEU A 144 -8.08 -0.16 -0.47
CA LEU A 144 -8.03 -1.38 -1.27
C LEU A 144 -7.36 -2.50 -0.48
N ILE A 145 -6.19 -2.28 0.10
CA ILE A 145 -5.43 -3.40 0.69
C ILE A 145 -5.99 -3.85 2.06
N LYS A 146 -6.60 -2.94 2.85
CA LYS A 146 -7.05 -3.23 4.22
C LYS A 146 -8.52 -3.70 4.27
N PRO A 147 -9.55 -2.84 4.26
CA PRO A 147 -10.94 -3.28 4.39
C PRO A 147 -11.43 -4.12 3.21
N LEU A 148 -10.86 -3.95 2.01
CA LEU A 148 -11.22 -4.78 0.87
C LEU A 148 -10.39 -6.07 0.81
N TRP A 149 -9.06 -6.02 0.70
CA TRP A 149 -8.27 -7.26 0.56
C TRP A 149 -8.04 -8.00 1.87
N GLN A 150 -7.43 -7.37 2.88
CA GLN A 150 -7.04 -8.04 4.12
C GLN A 150 -8.25 -8.70 4.81
N ASP A 151 -9.40 -8.02 4.90
CA ASP A 151 -10.57 -8.60 5.54
C ASP A 151 -11.17 -9.78 4.74
N ASN A 152 -11.22 -9.71 3.40
CA ASN A 152 -11.70 -10.83 2.58
C ASN A 152 -10.71 -11.99 2.53
N VAL A 153 -9.39 -11.73 2.44
CA VAL A 153 -8.35 -12.75 2.53
C VAL A 153 -8.40 -13.42 3.91
N LYS A 154 -8.56 -12.65 4.99
CA LYS A 154 -8.68 -13.21 6.34
C LYS A 154 -9.87 -14.16 6.43
N LYS A 155 -11.02 -13.77 5.89
CA LYS A 155 -12.21 -14.65 5.82
C LYS A 155 -11.91 -15.91 5.00
N ALA A 156 -11.32 -15.77 3.81
CA ALA A 156 -10.94 -16.88 2.94
C ALA A 156 -9.92 -17.83 3.60
N MET A 157 -9.05 -17.32 4.47
CA MET A 157 -8.07 -18.09 5.22
C MET A 157 -8.60 -18.65 6.55
N GLY A 158 -9.91 -18.58 6.80
CA GLY A 158 -10.52 -19.10 8.03
C GLY A 158 -10.13 -18.32 9.29
N GLY A 159 -9.90 -17.01 9.16
CA GLY A 159 -9.56 -16.14 10.28
C GLY A 159 -8.07 -16.08 10.64
N ARG A 160 -7.20 -16.81 9.93
CA ARG A 160 -5.76 -16.92 10.24
C ARG A 160 -5.00 -15.61 9.98
N LYS A 161 -4.90 -14.78 11.02
CA LYS A 161 -4.27 -13.44 11.01
C LYS A 161 -2.89 -13.43 10.36
N TRP A 162 -1.93 -14.21 10.86
CA TRP A 162 -0.53 -14.08 10.43
C TRP A 162 -0.31 -14.48 8.97
N ILE A 163 -0.97 -15.54 8.51
CA ILE A 163 -0.91 -15.96 7.10
C ILE A 163 -1.54 -14.89 6.19
N THR A 164 -2.63 -14.28 6.64
CA THR A 164 -3.27 -13.15 5.92
C THR A 164 -2.29 -11.99 5.78
N LEU A 165 -1.63 -11.59 6.88
CA LEU A 165 -0.69 -10.47 6.89
C LEU A 165 0.51 -10.72 5.97
N ILE A 166 1.05 -11.94 5.97
CA ILE A 166 2.12 -12.34 5.04
C ILE A 166 1.63 -12.25 3.59
N PHE A 167 0.44 -12.79 3.30
CA PHE A 167 -0.13 -12.78 1.96
C PHE A 167 -0.34 -11.35 1.43
N ILE A 168 -0.96 -10.46 2.21
CA ILE A 168 -1.19 -9.08 1.76
C ILE A 168 0.12 -8.29 1.64
N GLY A 169 1.13 -8.58 2.48
CA GLY A 169 2.45 -7.98 2.36
C GLY A 169 3.15 -8.39 1.07
N LEU A 170 3.11 -9.68 0.72
CA LEU A 170 3.63 -10.20 -0.54
C LEU A 170 2.87 -9.65 -1.75
N LEU A 171 1.54 -9.66 -1.70
CA LEU A 171 0.71 -9.09 -2.76
C LEU A 171 1.06 -7.61 -2.97
N PHE A 172 1.13 -6.82 -1.90
CA PHE A 172 1.47 -5.40 -1.99
C PHE A 172 2.88 -5.18 -2.54
N SER A 173 3.84 -6.05 -2.21
CA SER A 173 5.19 -6.04 -2.81
C SER A 173 5.12 -6.26 -4.33
N VAL A 174 4.40 -7.28 -4.78
CA VAL A 174 4.23 -7.59 -6.20
C VAL A 174 3.56 -6.43 -6.93
N LEU A 175 2.58 -5.77 -6.32
CA LEU A 175 1.94 -4.59 -6.92
C LEU A 175 2.88 -3.38 -7.08
N HIS A 176 4.02 -3.38 -6.39
CA HIS A 176 5.06 -2.37 -6.46
C HIS A 176 6.30 -2.82 -7.25
N MET A 177 6.24 -3.97 -7.94
CA MET A 177 7.40 -4.60 -8.62
C MET A 177 8.07 -3.74 -9.71
N HIS A 178 7.44 -2.66 -10.13
CA HIS A 178 7.96 -1.70 -11.10
C HIS A 178 8.93 -0.67 -10.45
N TYR A 179 9.02 -0.64 -9.12
CA TYR A 179 10.04 0.12 -8.41
C TYR A 179 11.32 -0.70 -8.19
N ARG A 180 12.36 -0.05 -7.68
CA ARG A 180 13.60 -0.71 -7.27
C ARG A 180 13.34 -1.71 -6.14
N ILE A 181 14.14 -2.78 -6.09
CA ILE A 181 13.92 -3.91 -5.18
C ILE A 181 13.78 -3.52 -3.70
N TYR A 182 14.54 -2.52 -3.23
CA TYR A 182 14.43 -2.05 -1.85
C TYR A 182 13.10 -1.36 -1.57
N THR A 183 12.52 -0.66 -2.56
CA THR A 183 11.18 -0.06 -2.47
C THR A 183 10.11 -1.15 -2.45
N VAL A 184 10.29 -2.21 -3.24
CA VAL A 184 9.39 -3.38 -3.26
C VAL A 184 9.36 -4.06 -1.89
N ILE A 185 10.52 -4.36 -1.32
CA ILE A 185 10.65 -4.97 0.01
C ILE A 185 10.07 -4.03 1.08
N GLY A 186 10.41 -2.74 1.01
CA GLY A 186 9.89 -1.73 1.93
C GLY A 186 8.36 -1.62 1.89
N ALA A 187 7.76 -1.65 0.70
CA ALA A 187 6.31 -1.64 0.52
C ALA A 187 5.65 -2.86 1.18
N GLY A 188 6.23 -4.06 1.02
CA GLY A 188 5.74 -5.28 1.65
C GLY A 188 5.79 -5.23 3.18
N ILE A 189 6.95 -4.84 3.73
CA ILE A 189 7.13 -4.69 5.19
C ILE A 189 6.17 -3.63 5.74
N MET A 190 6.05 -2.49 5.08
CA MET A 190 5.13 -1.44 5.46
C MET A 190 3.68 -1.94 5.46
N CYS A 191 3.25 -2.64 4.40
CA CYS A 191 1.90 -3.22 4.32
C CYS A 191 1.64 -4.24 5.43
N PHE A 192 2.64 -5.05 5.79
CA PHE A 192 2.55 -6.00 6.91
C PHE A 192 2.36 -5.26 8.24
N VAL A 193 3.18 -4.22 8.51
CA VAL A 193 3.11 -3.41 9.74
C VAL A 193 1.77 -2.67 9.83
N THR A 194 1.36 -1.98 8.78
CA THR A 194 0.04 -1.33 8.73
C THR A 194 -1.09 -2.34 8.82
N GLY A 195 -0.90 -3.57 8.34
CA GLY A 195 -1.86 -4.66 8.48
C GLY A 195 -2.05 -5.09 9.94
N ILE A 196 -0.98 -5.11 10.75
CA ILE A 196 -1.07 -5.38 12.20
C ILE A 196 -1.88 -4.28 12.90
N LEU A 197 -1.60 -3.01 12.59
CA LEU A 197 -2.29 -1.87 13.18
C LEU A 197 -3.79 -1.87 12.80
N TYR A 198 -4.09 -2.03 11.51
CA TYR A 198 -5.47 -2.15 11.03
C TYR A 198 -6.21 -3.33 11.67
N GLU A 199 -5.54 -4.46 11.87
CA GLU A 199 -6.16 -5.63 12.49
C GLU A 199 -6.54 -5.40 13.94
N ARG A 200 -5.76 -4.56 14.66
CA ARG A 200 -5.98 -4.25 16.07
C ARG A 200 -7.04 -3.18 16.27
N ASP A 201 -6.93 -2.08 15.52
CA ASP A 201 -7.72 -0.86 15.78
C ASP A 201 -8.92 -0.73 14.82
N LYS A 202 -8.97 -1.56 13.76
CA LYS A 202 -10.05 -1.67 12.75
C LYS A 202 -10.52 -0.31 12.19
N ASN A 203 -9.58 0.62 12.08
CA ASN A 203 -9.77 1.91 11.44
C ASN A 203 -8.58 2.24 10.53
N ILE A 204 -8.79 3.13 9.56
CA ILE A 204 -7.83 3.38 8.48
C ILE A 204 -6.89 4.57 8.76
N TRP A 205 -7.15 5.39 9.76
CA TRP A 205 -6.56 6.72 9.85
C TRP A 205 -5.07 6.67 10.21
N GLY A 206 -4.68 5.91 11.23
CA GLY A 206 -3.27 5.77 11.60
C GLY A 206 -2.46 5.05 10.53
N VAL A 207 -3.04 4.02 9.90
CA VAL A 207 -2.35 3.26 8.83
C VAL A 207 -2.16 4.08 7.56
N TRP A 208 -3.15 4.89 7.17
CA TRP A 208 -3.02 5.82 6.06
C TRP A 208 -1.95 6.89 6.35
N LEU A 209 -2.01 7.51 7.53
CA LEU A 209 -1.01 8.50 7.93
C LEU A 209 0.39 7.91 7.86
N LEU A 210 0.57 6.70 8.39
CA LEU A 210 1.85 6.01 8.34
C LEU A 210 2.30 5.74 6.90
N HIS A 211 1.45 5.16 6.05
CA HIS A 211 1.79 4.91 4.64
C HIS A 211 2.18 6.22 3.93
N PHE A 212 1.34 7.24 4.02
CA PHE A 212 1.62 8.55 3.43
C PHE A 212 2.99 9.08 3.84
N TYR A 213 3.28 9.16 5.15
CA TYR A 213 4.54 9.69 5.64
C TYR A 213 5.75 8.86 5.18
N LEU A 214 5.67 7.53 5.24
CA LEU A 214 6.77 6.65 4.88
C LEU A 214 7.12 6.73 3.39
N GLY A 215 6.13 6.93 2.51
CA GLY A 215 6.38 7.17 1.09
C GLY A 215 6.77 8.60 0.75
N PHE A 216 6.37 9.58 1.56
CA PHE A 216 6.60 11.00 1.32
C PHE A 216 7.97 11.48 1.83
N VAL A 217 8.40 11.04 3.01
CA VAL A 217 9.60 11.50 3.70
C VAL A 217 10.90 11.28 2.91
N PRO A 218 11.17 10.11 2.30
CA PRO A 218 12.40 9.91 1.53
C PRO A 218 12.50 10.92 0.38
N THR A 219 11.37 11.14 -0.31
CA THR A 219 11.32 12.13 -1.40
C THR A 219 11.56 13.54 -0.88
N CYS A 220 11.12 13.91 0.33
CA CYS A 220 11.38 15.23 0.91
C CYS A 220 12.85 15.49 1.25
N PHE A 221 13.59 14.42 1.51
CA PHE A 221 15.03 14.46 1.75
C PHE A 221 15.83 14.13 0.48
N GLY A 222 15.20 14.16 -0.71
CA GLY A 222 15.87 13.92 -1.99
C GLY A 222 16.58 12.56 -2.06
N LEU A 223 15.97 11.53 -1.48
CA LEU A 223 16.42 10.13 -1.45
C LEU A 223 15.63 9.25 -2.44
#